data_AF-A0A7W6CW71-F1
#
_entry.id   AF-A0A7W6CW71-F1
#
_cell.length_a   1.000
_cell.length_b   1.000
_cell.length_c   1.000
_cell.angle_alpha   90.00
_cell.angle_beta   90.00
_cell.angle_gamma   90.00
#
_symmetry.space_group_name_H-M   'P 1'
#
loop_
_entity.id
_entity.type
_entity.pdbx_description
1 polymer ?
#
loop_
_entity_poly.entity_id
_entity_poly.type
_entity_poly.pdbx_seq_one_letter_code
_entity_poly.pdbx_strand_id
1 'polypeptide(L)'
;MAKTKEPKLEHSELAGEFTDDGVTVLVDIFRPAGTNGDWKMEVVTQDDDLIEWEEGFETDRDAFDEFLATVERDGIRTFLDDADEPSVH
;
A
#
# COMPACT_ATOMS: atom_id res chain seq x y z
N MET A 1 28.62 -17.20 -4.40
CA MET A 1 27.68 -16.08 -4.59
C MET A 1 26.28 -16.66 -4.59
N ALA A 2 25.59 -16.66 -3.44
CA ALA A 2 24.20 -17.08 -3.40
C ALA A 2 23.35 -15.89 -3.83
N LYS A 3 22.65 -16.00 -4.97
CA LYS A 3 21.55 -15.10 -5.29
C LYS A 3 20.48 -15.36 -4.22
N THR A 4 20.34 -14.48 -3.25
CA THR A 4 19.17 -14.47 -2.36
C THR A 4 17.95 -14.52 -3.26
N LYS A 5 17.19 -15.62 -3.20
CA LYS A 5 15.90 -15.68 -3.90
C LYS A 5 15.06 -14.58 -3.26
N GLU A 6 14.74 -13.55 -4.03
CA GLU A 6 13.71 -12.59 -3.63
C GLU A 6 12.48 -13.42 -3.22
N PRO A 7 11.94 -13.18 -2.02
CA PRO A 7 10.74 -13.88 -1.59
C PRO A 7 9.66 -13.62 -2.64
N LYS A 8 9.00 -14.70 -3.08
CA LYS A 8 7.85 -14.54 -3.97
C LYS A 8 6.78 -13.83 -3.17
N LEU A 9 6.16 -12.81 -3.75
CA LEU A 9 5.02 -12.12 -3.18
C LEU A 9 3.73 -12.62 -3.84
N GLU A 10 2.66 -12.73 -3.06
CA GLU A 10 1.30 -12.86 -3.57
C GLU A 10 0.58 -11.54 -3.31
N HIS A 11 -0.17 -11.08 -4.31
CA HIS A 11 -0.92 -9.84 -4.26
C HIS A 11 -2.41 -10.15 -4.01
N SER A 12 -3.08 -9.28 -3.27
CA SER A 12 -4.52 -9.36 -3.05
C SER A 12 -5.29 -9.04 -4.34
N GLU A 13 -6.48 -9.59 -4.46
CA GLU A 13 -7.46 -9.20 -5.49
C GLU A 13 -8.04 -7.79 -5.25
N LEU A 14 -7.82 -7.20 -4.07
CA LEU A 14 -8.17 -5.81 -3.73
C LEU A 14 -7.12 -4.80 -4.19
N ALA A 15 -5.92 -5.26 -4.56
CA ALA A 15 -4.91 -4.40 -5.15
C ALA A 15 -5.34 -3.93 -6.55
N GLY A 16 -5.07 -2.67 -6.87
CA GLY A 16 -5.43 -2.08 -8.15
C GLY A 16 -5.49 -0.57 -8.14
N GLU A 17 -5.80 -0.02 -9.32
CA GLU A 17 -5.97 1.43 -9.49
C GLU A 17 -7.26 1.89 -8.79
N PHE A 18 -7.14 2.97 -8.04
CA PHE A 18 -8.24 3.65 -7.39
C PHE A 18 -8.25 5.12 -7.81
N THR A 19 -9.41 5.59 -8.28
CA THR A 19 -9.58 6.98 -8.73
C THR A 19 -10.68 7.66 -7.93
N ASP A 20 -10.35 8.79 -7.31
CA ASP A 20 -11.30 9.68 -6.63
C ASP A 20 -10.91 11.14 -6.85
N ASP A 21 -11.89 12.04 -6.95
CA ASP A 21 -11.71 13.47 -7.23
C ASP A 21 -10.69 13.83 -8.34
N GLY A 22 -10.60 12.97 -9.36
CA GLY A 22 -9.66 13.12 -10.49
C GLY A 22 -8.19 12.77 -10.19
N VAL A 23 -7.88 12.31 -8.98
CA VAL A 23 -6.59 11.72 -8.59
C VAL A 23 -6.68 10.22 -8.77
N THR A 24 -5.64 9.61 -9.32
CA THR A 24 -5.53 8.15 -9.40
C THR A 24 -4.31 7.69 -8.61
N VAL A 25 -4.46 6.63 -7.85
CA VAL A 25 -3.36 5.96 -7.15
C VAL A 25 -3.43 4.47 -7.44
N LEU A 26 -2.31 3.78 -7.35
CA LEU A 26 -2.25 2.32 -7.35
C LEU A 26 -2.13 1.83 -5.91
N VAL A 27 -3.13 1.12 -5.43
CA VAL A 27 -3.07 0.44 -4.14
C VAL A 27 -2.47 -0.93 -4.38
N ASP A 28 -1.28 -1.19 -3.84
CA ASP A 28 -0.68 -2.53 -3.86
C ASP A 28 -0.77 -3.17 -2.48
N ILE A 29 -1.35 -4.37 -2.42
CA ILE A 29 -1.54 -5.13 -1.18
C ILE A 29 -0.94 -6.50 -1.39
N PHE A 30 0.10 -6.83 -0.62
CA PHE A 30 0.87 -8.05 -0.84
C PHE A 30 1.38 -8.68 0.45
N ARG A 31 1.78 -9.95 0.36
CA ARG A 31 2.46 -10.67 1.45
C ARG A 31 3.42 -11.74 0.92
N PRO A 32 4.30 -12.31 1.77
CA PRO A 32 5.16 -13.42 1.35
C PRO A 32 4.34 -14.64 0.93
N ALA A 33 4.49 -15.04 -0.33
CA ALA A 33 3.67 -16.06 -0.97
C ALA A 33 3.79 -17.42 -0.28
N GLY A 34 2.66 -18.08 -0.07
CA GLY A 34 2.60 -19.40 0.57
C GLY A 34 2.91 -19.36 2.06
N THR A 35 2.78 -18.19 2.69
CA THR A 35 2.85 -18.01 4.14
C THR A 35 1.55 -17.37 4.66
N ASN A 36 1.34 -17.47 5.97
CA ASN A 36 0.31 -16.68 6.67
C ASN A 36 0.95 -15.46 7.35
N GLY A 37 1.97 -14.86 6.72
CA GLY A 37 2.55 -13.61 7.19
C GLY A 37 1.57 -12.45 7.01
N ASP A 38 1.86 -11.34 7.69
CA ASP A 38 1.07 -10.11 7.62
C ASP A 38 1.04 -9.55 6.20
N TRP A 39 -0.10 -8.95 5.84
CA TRP A 39 -0.26 -8.19 4.62
C TRP A 39 0.40 -6.82 4.76
N LYS A 40 1.03 -6.39 3.68
CA LYS A 40 1.57 -5.05 3.51
C LYS A 40 0.74 -4.29 2.50
N MET A 41 0.67 -2.99 2.71
CA MET A 41 -0.02 -2.07 1.82
C MET A 41 0.92 -0.94 1.45
N GLU A 42 0.92 -0.66 0.17
CA GLU A 42 1.63 0.43 -0.45
C GLU A 42 0.65 1.20 -1.35
N VAL A 43 0.78 2.52 -1.38
CA VAL A 43 0.04 3.37 -2.31
C VAL A 43 1.06 4.08 -3.18
N VAL A 44 0.97 3.87 -4.49
CA VAL A 44 1.81 4.52 -5.49
C VAL A 44 1.02 5.63 -6.16
N THR A 45 1.56 6.84 -6.14
CA THR A 45 0.92 8.00 -6.77
C THR A 45 1.16 8.04 -8.28
N GLN A 46 0.51 8.98 -8.97
CA GLN A 46 0.76 9.26 -10.39
C GLN A 46 2.18 9.78 -10.67
N ASP A 47 2.86 10.31 -9.65
CA ASP A 47 4.21 10.84 -9.72
C ASP A 47 5.28 9.80 -9.33
N ASP A 48 4.88 8.53 -9.21
CA ASP A 48 5.72 7.39 -8.77
C ASP A 48 6.22 7.52 -7.32
N ASP A 49 5.56 8.34 -6.48
CA ASP A 49 5.82 8.38 -5.04
C ASP A 49 5.18 7.18 -4.34
N LEU A 50 5.86 6.64 -3.33
CA LEU A 50 5.46 5.45 -2.59
C LEU A 50 5.13 5.80 -1.14
N ILE A 51 3.90 5.53 -0.72
CA ILE A 51 3.45 5.60 0.66
C ILE A 51 3.33 4.17 1.18
N GLU A 52 4.20 3.79 2.12
CA GLU A 52 4.17 2.49 2.78
C GLU A 52 3.60 2.62 4.19
N TRP A 53 2.73 1.68 4.59
CA TRP A 53 2.29 1.56 5.97
C TRP A 53 3.31 0.79 6.81
N GLU A 54 3.71 1.38 7.94
CA GLU A 54 4.70 0.79 8.85
C GLU A 54 4.23 -0.55 9.44
N GLU A 55 2.97 -0.60 9.86
CA GLU A 55 2.33 -1.79 10.41
C GLU A 55 1.82 -2.72 9.30
N GLY A 56 1.83 -4.02 9.58
CA GLY A 56 1.19 -5.02 8.71
C GLY A 56 -0.27 -5.24 9.10
N PHE A 57 -1.03 -5.85 8.21
CA PHE A 57 -2.45 -6.13 8.39
C PHE A 57 -2.69 -7.64 8.48
N GLU A 58 -3.65 -8.06 9.31
CA GLU A 58 -4.02 -9.47 9.45
C GLU A 58 -4.66 -10.03 8.17
N THR A 59 -5.44 -9.20 7.47
CA THR A 59 -6.07 -9.56 6.20
C THR A 59 -5.84 -8.49 5.15
N ASP A 60 -5.92 -8.86 3.88
CA ASP A 60 -5.88 -7.91 2.77
C ASP A 60 -7.08 -6.96 2.78
N ARG A 61 -8.19 -7.39 3.38
CA ARG A 61 -9.36 -6.54 3.57
C ARG A 61 -9.11 -5.45 4.60
N ASP A 62 -8.45 -5.75 5.71
CA ASP A 62 -8.07 -4.76 6.72
C ASP A 62 -7.13 -3.71 6.12
N ALA A 63 -6.17 -4.14 5.30
CA ALA A 63 -5.32 -3.23 4.54
C ALA A 63 -6.15 -2.27 3.67
N PHE A 64 -7.03 -2.82 2.82
CA PHE A 64 -7.84 -1.98 1.94
C PHE A 64 -8.83 -1.07 2.69
N ASP A 65 -9.36 -1.52 3.83
CA ASP A 65 -10.24 -0.72 4.68
C ASP A 65 -9.49 0.49 5.27
N GLU A 66 -8.23 0.32 5.67
CA GLU A 66 -7.39 1.42 6.15
C GLU A 66 -7.07 2.44 5.04
N PHE A 67 -6.86 1.97 3.80
CA PHE A 67 -6.74 2.87 2.65
C PHE A 67 -8.02 3.70 2.47
N LEU A 68 -9.18 3.04 2.48
CA LEU A 68 -10.47 3.73 2.35
C LEU A 68 -10.70 4.70 3.51
N ALA A 69 -10.40 4.30 4.75
CA ALA A 69 -10.53 5.15 5.92
C ALA A 69 -9.65 6.41 5.81
N THR A 70 -8.43 6.27 5.29
CA THR A 70 -7.53 7.40 5.00
C THR A 70 -8.14 8.33 3.94
N VAL A 71 -8.64 7.77 2.83
CA VAL A 71 -9.33 8.54 1.79
C VAL A 71 -10.58 9.23 2.32
N GLU A 72 -11.36 8.58 3.18
CA GLU A 72 -12.57 9.15 3.78
C GLU A 72 -12.27 10.24 4.81
N ARG A 73 -11.17 10.10 5.57
CA ARG A 73 -10.76 11.02 6.63
C ARG A 73 -10.06 12.27 6.09
N ASP A 74 -9.07 12.07 5.23
CA ASP A 74 -8.14 13.12 4.77
C ASP A 74 -8.30 13.46 3.27
N GLY A 75 -9.00 12.61 2.52
CA GLY A 75 -9.15 12.75 1.08
C GLY A 75 -8.00 12.09 0.31
N ILE A 76 -8.27 11.62 -0.91
CA ILE A 76 -7.26 10.96 -1.76
C ILE A 76 -6.04 11.83 -2.06
N ARG A 77 -6.18 13.16 -2.00
CA ARG A 77 -5.07 14.11 -2.21
C ARG A 77 -4.02 14.07 -1.11
N THR A 78 -4.32 13.47 0.05
CA THR A 78 -3.34 13.32 1.14
C THR A 78 -2.08 12.59 0.67
N PHE A 79 -2.21 11.63 -0.25
CA PHE A 79 -1.08 10.89 -0.82
C PHE A 79 -0.17 11.71 -1.73
N LEU A 80 -0.63 12.89 -2.20
CA LEU A 80 0.17 13.78 -3.05
C LEU A 80 0.92 14.85 -2.24
N ASP A 81 0.51 15.12 -1.01
CA ASP A 81 1.06 16.18 -0.15
C ASP A 81 2.10 15.63 0.84
N ASP A 82 1.93 14.38 1.29
CA ASP A 82 2.72 13.75 2.36
C ASP A 82 4.01 13.07 1.87
N ALA A 83 4.34 13.13 0.58
CA ALA A 83 5.57 12.53 0.03
C ALA A 83 6.88 13.21 0.53
N ASP A 84 6.76 14.29 1.31
CA ASP A 84 7.87 15.08 1.86
C ASP A 84 7.92 15.05 3.41
N GLU A 85 7.60 13.95 4.10
CA GLU A 85 8.08 13.77 5.48
C GLU A 85 8.76 12.40 5.70
N PRO A 86 10.07 12.35 6.03
CA PRO A 86 10.71 11.14 6.49
C PRO A 86 10.11 10.79 7.86
N SER A 87 9.16 9.85 7.89
CA SER A 87 8.61 9.35 9.14
C SER A 87 9.73 8.71 9.96
N VAL A 88 10.18 9.43 10.99
CA VAL A 88 11.02 8.92 12.06
C VAL A 88 10.11 8.79 13.27
N HIS A 89 9.75 7.56 13.64
CA HIS A 89 9.27 7.26 14.99
C HIS A 89 10.09 6.14 15.64
#